data_AF-A0A7X9FKV6-F1
#
_entry.id   AF-A0A7X9FKV6-F1
#
_cell.length_a   1.000
_cell.length_b   1.000
_cell.length_c   1.000
_cell.angle_alpha   90.00
_cell.angle_beta   90.00
_cell.angle_gamma   90.00
#
_symmetry.space_group_name_H-M   'P 1'
#
loop_
_entity.id
_entity.type
_entity.pdbx_description
1 polymer ?
#
loop_
_entity_poly.entity_id
_entity_poly.type
_entity_poly.pdbx_seq_one_letter_code
_entity_poly.pdbx_strand_id
1 'polypeptide(L)'
;MANRIGVYVCHCGTNIANKVDVATVAQYASGLKNVAVARDYKFMCSDPGQDLIIRDIRAKGLNRVVVASCSPRLHEKTFQNACLRGGLNPFLFQMTCIREHCSWVTEDKEEATKKAKHLVAAAVQRVNHHQELYSRKEKVHPDVMVVGAGIAGIQAALDIAKSGFKVHLVERAPSIGGHMAQFDKTFPTLDCAACISTPKMVAVSQERNINLMTYSEVTDVKGFIGNYTVTVKKKPRYINENLCTGCGLC
;
A
#
# COMPACT_ATOMS: atom_id res chain seq x y z
N MET A 1 -14.12 -9.85 30.15
CA MET A 1 -14.78 -10.94 29.40
C MET A 1 -13.74 -11.96 28.99
N ALA A 2 -14.08 -13.25 28.96
CA ALA A 2 -13.20 -14.26 28.38
C ALA A 2 -13.06 -14.05 26.86
N ASN A 3 -11.88 -14.33 26.31
CA ASN A 3 -11.67 -14.26 24.87
C ASN A 3 -12.50 -15.33 24.15
N ARG A 4 -13.08 -14.98 23.01
CA ARG A 4 -13.83 -15.85 22.10
C ARG A 4 -13.32 -15.59 20.69
N ILE A 5 -12.48 -16.50 20.21
CA ILE A 5 -11.71 -16.36 18.98
C ILE A 5 -12.40 -17.12 17.84
N GLY A 6 -12.59 -16.46 16.70
CA GLY A 6 -12.92 -17.13 15.43
C GLY A 6 -11.68 -17.33 14.58
N VAL A 7 -11.44 -18.56 14.13
CA VAL A 7 -10.31 -18.90 13.24
C VAL A 7 -10.83 -19.27 11.86
N TYR A 8 -10.29 -18.64 10.83
CA TYR A 8 -10.71 -18.88 9.44
C TYR A 8 -9.51 -19.23 8.57
N VAL A 9 -9.53 -20.41 7.96
CA VAL A 9 -8.42 -20.95 7.16
C VAL A 9 -8.79 -20.92 5.68
N CYS A 10 -8.03 -20.19 4.88
CA CYS A 10 -8.33 -20.00 3.45
C CYS A 10 -7.70 -21.08 2.59
N HIS A 11 -8.41 -21.56 1.58
CA HIS A 11 -7.85 -22.46 0.55
C HIS A 11 -7.11 -21.68 -0.55
N CYS A 12 -7.54 -20.45 -0.81
CA CYS A 12 -7.06 -19.59 -1.89
C CYS A 12 -7.11 -20.31 -3.26
N GLY A 13 -8.23 -20.98 -3.53
CA GLY A 13 -8.34 -21.93 -4.64
C GLY A 13 -7.41 -23.11 -4.38
N THR A 14 -6.42 -23.30 -5.25
CA THR A 14 -5.37 -24.33 -5.08
C THR A 14 -4.08 -23.77 -4.48
N ASN A 15 -3.94 -22.46 -4.30
CA ASN A 15 -2.68 -21.86 -3.87
C ASN A 15 -2.25 -22.30 -2.46
N ILE A 16 -3.19 -22.48 -1.54
CA ILE A 16 -2.93 -23.04 -0.20
C ILE A 16 -3.30 -24.51 -0.19
N ALA A 17 -4.52 -24.85 -0.65
CA ALA A 17 -5.07 -26.20 -0.54
C ALA A 17 -4.29 -27.30 -1.31
N ASN A 18 -3.47 -26.95 -2.30
CA ASN A 18 -2.64 -27.94 -3.00
C ASN A 18 -1.52 -28.51 -2.10
N LYS A 19 -1.01 -27.71 -1.15
CA LYS A 19 0.14 -28.05 -0.31
C LYS A 19 -0.21 -28.18 1.17
N VAL A 20 -1.24 -27.49 1.63
CA VAL A 20 -1.68 -27.51 3.03
C VAL A 20 -3.06 -28.16 3.11
N ASP A 21 -3.22 -29.16 3.97
CA ASP A 21 -4.53 -29.70 4.31
C ASP A 21 -5.29 -28.71 5.21
N VAL A 22 -6.08 -27.86 4.55
CA VAL A 22 -6.78 -26.72 5.15
C VAL A 22 -7.84 -27.17 6.16
N ALA A 23 -8.55 -28.27 5.87
CA ALA A 23 -9.59 -28.81 6.74
C ALA A 23 -8.96 -29.34 8.04
N THR A 24 -7.86 -30.07 7.93
CA THR A 24 -7.10 -30.55 9.09
C THR A 24 -6.51 -29.40 9.92
N VAL A 25 -6.09 -28.30 9.29
CA VAL A 25 -5.64 -27.09 10.00
C VAL A 25 -6.80 -26.41 10.75
N ALA A 26 -7.99 -26.30 10.13
CA ALA A 26 -9.17 -25.73 10.77
C ALA A 26 -9.65 -26.59 11.95
N GLN A 27 -9.66 -27.93 11.78
CA GLN A 27 -9.98 -28.85 12.87
C GLN A 27 -8.98 -28.74 14.03
N TYR A 28 -7.68 -28.69 13.73
CA TYR A 28 -6.66 -28.46 14.75
C TYR A 28 -6.88 -27.13 15.50
N ALA A 29 -7.21 -26.06 14.77
CA ALA A 29 -7.46 -24.76 15.37
C ALA A 29 -8.66 -24.75 16.33
N SER A 30 -9.67 -25.59 16.09
CA SER A 30 -10.86 -25.69 16.96
C SER A 30 -10.55 -26.15 18.39
N GLY A 31 -9.45 -26.90 18.58
CA GLY A 31 -8.99 -27.37 19.89
C GLY A 31 -8.11 -26.37 20.65
N LEU A 32 -7.79 -25.21 20.08
CA LEU A 32 -6.92 -24.23 20.72
C LEU A 32 -7.67 -23.39 21.77
N LYS A 33 -6.93 -22.92 22.78
CA LYS A 33 -7.46 -22.10 23.87
C LYS A 33 -8.28 -20.92 23.34
N ASN A 34 -9.48 -20.75 23.89
CA ASN A 34 -10.42 -19.67 23.60
C ASN A 34 -10.98 -19.64 22.16
N VAL A 35 -10.70 -20.64 21.32
CA VAL A 35 -11.31 -20.74 19.98
C VAL A 35 -12.75 -21.21 20.11
N ALA A 36 -13.69 -20.34 19.73
CA ALA A 36 -15.13 -20.61 19.78
C ALA A 36 -15.68 -21.11 18.43
N VAL A 37 -14.97 -20.84 17.33
CA VAL A 37 -15.29 -21.34 16.00
C VAL A 37 -14.01 -21.44 15.17
N ALA A 38 -13.87 -22.53 14.43
CA ALA A 38 -12.88 -22.65 13.37
C ALA A 38 -13.58 -23.11 12.08
N ARG A 39 -13.26 -22.48 10.95
CA ARG A 39 -13.81 -22.83 9.63
C ARG A 39 -12.74 -22.72 8.56
N ASP A 40 -12.91 -23.48 7.49
CA ASP A 40 -12.20 -23.27 6.25
C ASP A 40 -13.15 -22.81 5.13
N TYR A 41 -12.63 -22.04 4.18
CA TYR A 41 -13.40 -21.59 3.02
C TYR A 41 -12.51 -21.33 1.81
N LYS A 42 -13.08 -21.48 0.60
CA LYS A 42 -12.33 -21.41 -0.66
C LYS A 42 -11.58 -20.08 -0.84
N PHE A 43 -12.27 -18.96 -0.60
CA PHE A 43 -11.72 -17.61 -0.75
C PHE A 43 -12.18 -16.73 0.40
N MET A 44 -11.41 -16.67 1.49
CA MET A 44 -11.81 -15.86 2.66
C MET A 44 -11.94 -14.36 2.35
N CYS A 45 -11.21 -13.83 1.38
CA CYS A 45 -11.27 -12.41 1.03
C CYS A 45 -12.46 -12.03 0.13
N SER A 46 -13.18 -13.00 -0.44
CA SER A 46 -14.39 -12.72 -1.22
C SER A 46 -15.55 -12.29 -0.31
N ASP A 47 -16.60 -11.71 -0.90
CA ASP A 47 -17.77 -11.26 -0.13
C ASP A 47 -18.39 -12.38 0.73
N PRO A 48 -18.61 -13.61 0.21
CA PRO A 48 -19.06 -14.73 1.05
C PRO A 48 -18.09 -15.05 2.21
N GLY A 49 -16.79 -14.99 1.97
CA GLY A 49 -15.77 -15.26 2.99
C GLY A 49 -15.76 -14.21 4.10
N GLN A 50 -15.89 -12.93 3.75
CA GLN A 50 -16.01 -11.84 4.71
C GLN A 50 -17.33 -11.91 5.49
N ASP A 51 -18.44 -12.25 4.81
CA ASP A 51 -19.75 -12.42 5.42
C ASP A 51 -19.77 -13.53 6.48
N LEU A 52 -19.03 -14.63 6.27
CA LEU A 52 -18.87 -15.68 7.27
C LEU A 52 -18.28 -15.13 8.57
N ILE A 53 -17.22 -14.31 8.48
CA ILE A 53 -16.59 -13.65 9.63
C ILE A 53 -17.61 -12.72 10.31
N ILE A 54 -18.26 -11.83 9.54
CA ILE A 54 -19.21 -10.84 10.05
C ILE A 54 -20.37 -11.52 10.80
N ARG A 55 -20.94 -12.58 10.22
CA ARG A 55 -22.06 -13.33 10.82
C ARG A 55 -21.62 -14.03 12.09
N ASP A 56 -20.49 -14.72 12.08
CA ASP A 56 -19.99 -15.42 13.26
C ASP A 56 -19.62 -14.45 14.39
N ILE A 57 -19.06 -13.27 14.09
CA ILE A 57 -18.80 -12.23 15.10
C ILE A 57 -20.08 -11.90 15.87
N ARG A 58 -21.17 -11.63 15.15
CA ARG A 58 -22.47 -11.28 15.75
C ARG A 58 -23.13 -12.46 16.43
N ALA A 59 -23.24 -13.60 15.74
CA ALA A 59 -24.00 -14.76 16.20
C ALA A 59 -23.32 -15.50 17.36
N LYS A 60 -21.98 -15.50 17.40
CA LYS A 60 -21.20 -16.25 18.40
C LYS A 60 -20.56 -15.35 19.46
N GLY A 61 -20.77 -14.04 19.38
CA GLY A 61 -20.17 -13.05 20.26
C GLY A 61 -18.64 -13.11 20.24
N LEU A 62 -18.05 -13.20 19.03
CA LEU A 62 -16.59 -13.26 18.91
C LEU A 62 -16.02 -11.89 19.28
N ASN A 63 -14.96 -11.91 20.07
CA ASN A 63 -14.22 -10.70 20.43
C ASN A 63 -12.78 -10.72 19.92
N ARG A 64 -12.38 -11.73 19.16
CA ARG A 64 -11.09 -11.85 18.47
C ARG A 64 -11.27 -12.63 17.17
N VAL A 65 -10.49 -12.30 16.15
CA VAL A 65 -10.51 -13.04 14.86
C VAL A 65 -9.09 -13.35 14.41
N VAL A 66 -8.88 -14.59 13.95
CA VAL A 66 -7.67 -15.02 13.26
C VAL A 66 -8.02 -15.45 11.84
N VAL A 67 -7.31 -14.93 10.84
CA VAL A 67 -7.41 -15.42 9.47
C VAL A 67 -6.06 -15.98 9.02
N ALA A 68 -6.05 -17.27 8.69
CA ALA A 68 -4.91 -17.98 8.14
C ALA A 68 -5.03 -18.04 6.62
N SER A 69 -4.27 -17.18 5.92
CA SER A 69 -4.36 -17.06 4.47
C SER A 69 -3.06 -16.53 3.86
N CYS A 70 -3.12 -15.41 3.15
CA CYS A 70 -2.01 -14.74 2.49
C CYS A 70 -1.27 -13.75 3.40
N SER A 71 -0.35 -12.99 2.83
CA SER A 71 0.39 -11.95 3.55
C SER A 71 -0.52 -10.85 4.12
N PRO A 72 -0.28 -10.39 5.37
CA PRO A 72 -0.96 -9.21 5.91
C PRO A 72 -0.69 -7.94 5.07
N ARG A 73 0.43 -7.88 4.34
CA ARG A 73 0.73 -6.77 3.43
C ARG A 73 -0.28 -6.64 2.28
N LEU A 74 -1.06 -7.69 2.01
CA LEU A 74 -2.07 -7.72 0.97
C LEU A 74 -3.49 -7.49 1.52
N HIS A 75 -3.94 -8.31 2.48
CA HIS A 75 -5.34 -8.35 2.90
C HIS A 75 -5.61 -8.05 4.38
N GLU A 76 -4.64 -7.55 5.15
CA GLU A 76 -4.88 -7.17 6.55
C GLU A 76 -6.02 -6.15 6.66
N LYS A 77 -5.94 -5.05 5.89
CA LYS A 77 -7.00 -4.02 5.87
C LYS A 77 -8.36 -4.57 5.42
N THR A 78 -8.37 -5.53 4.49
CA THR A 78 -9.62 -6.19 4.04
C THR A 78 -10.31 -6.89 5.21
N PHE A 79 -9.58 -7.71 5.97
CA PHE A 79 -10.15 -8.44 7.09
C PHE A 79 -10.41 -7.57 8.33
N GLN A 80 -9.60 -6.55 8.56
CA GLN A 80 -9.88 -5.52 9.57
C GLN A 80 -11.20 -4.81 9.29
N ASN A 81 -11.46 -4.44 8.02
CA ASN A 81 -12.74 -3.84 7.61
C ASN A 81 -13.91 -4.83 7.76
N ALA A 82 -13.71 -6.11 7.48
CA ALA A 82 -14.73 -7.14 7.74
C ALA A 82 -15.03 -7.27 9.24
N CYS A 83 -14.01 -7.28 10.10
CA CYS A 83 -14.19 -7.26 11.56
C CYS A 83 -14.97 -6.03 12.02
N LEU A 84 -14.60 -4.84 11.51
CA LEU A 84 -15.27 -3.59 11.80
C LEU A 84 -16.76 -3.62 11.39
N ARG A 85 -17.07 -4.12 10.18
CA ARG A 85 -18.47 -4.35 9.73
C ARG A 85 -19.23 -5.35 10.61
N GLY A 86 -18.51 -6.30 11.22
CA GLY A 86 -19.02 -7.21 12.23
C GLY A 86 -19.28 -6.59 13.59
N GLY A 87 -18.81 -5.36 13.84
CA GLY A 87 -18.87 -4.70 15.15
C GLY A 87 -17.66 -5.00 16.06
N LEU A 88 -16.59 -5.59 15.51
CA LEU A 88 -15.37 -5.91 16.24
C LEU A 88 -14.29 -4.85 15.96
N ASN A 89 -13.60 -4.39 17.00
CA ASN A 89 -12.45 -3.48 16.84
C ASN A 89 -11.39 -4.11 15.90
N PRO A 90 -10.93 -3.40 14.86
CA PRO A 90 -10.05 -3.97 13.82
C PRO A 90 -8.67 -4.39 14.33
N PHE A 91 -8.24 -3.94 15.51
CA PHE A 91 -6.95 -4.33 16.10
C PHE A 91 -7.05 -5.58 16.98
N LEU A 92 -8.27 -6.08 17.20
CA LEU A 92 -8.56 -7.39 17.81
C LEU A 92 -8.51 -8.54 16.78
N PHE A 93 -7.93 -8.28 15.62
CA PHE A 93 -7.70 -9.20 14.52
C PHE A 93 -6.22 -9.57 14.44
N GLN A 94 -5.92 -10.82 14.09
CA GLN A 94 -4.57 -11.27 13.74
C GLN A 94 -4.59 -12.08 12.44
N MET A 95 -3.70 -11.74 11.52
CA MET A 95 -3.51 -12.53 10.30
C MET A 95 -2.30 -13.45 10.45
N THR A 96 -2.36 -14.64 9.86
CA THR A 96 -1.20 -15.52 9.71
C THR A 96 -1.04 -15.94 8.25
N CYS A 97 0.20 -15.85 7.75
CA CYS A 97 0.52 -16.10 6.35
C CYS A 97 0.87 -17.58 6.18
N ILE A 98 -0.06 -18.37 5.66
CA ILE A 98 0.13 -19.78 5.32
C ILE A 98 0.25 -20.01 3.79
N ARG A 99 0.27 -18.94 2.99
CA ARG A 99 0.51 -18.98 1.55
C ARG A 99 1.96 -18.68 1.20
N GLU A 100 2.34 -17.40 1.18
CA GLU A 100 3.69 -16.95 0.81
C GLU A 100 4.78 -17.53 1.72
N HIS A 101 4.47 -17.72 3.02
CA HIS A 101 5.45 -18.23 4.00
C HIS A 101 5.32 -19.74 4.26
N CYS A 102 4.39 -20.43 3.60
CA CYS A 102 4.17 -21.87 3.83
C CYS A 102 3.84 -22.61 2.52
N SER A 103 2.60 -22.55 2.03
CA SER A 103 2.19 -23.38 0.88
C SER A 103 3.03 -23.17 -0.39
N TRP A 104 3.50 -21.96 -0.67
CA TRP A 104 4.29 -21.68 -1.87
C TRP A 104 5.77 -22.06 -1.75
N VAL A 105 6.28 -22.23 -0.54
CA VAL A 105 7.72 -22.36 -0.26
C VAL A 105 8.07 -23.65 0.47
N THR A 106 7.10 -24.51 0.74
CA THR A 106 7.30 -25.80 1.40
C THR A 106 6.85 -26.90 0.45
N GLU A 107 7.80 -27.70 -0.01
CA GLU A 107 7.58 -28.71 -1.04
C GLU A 107 6.71 -29.87 -0.53
N ASP A 108 7.04 -30.40 0.65
CA ASP A 108 6.32 -31.50 1.27
C ASP A 108 4.99 -31.05 1.87
N LYS A 109 3.93 -31.83 1.62
CA LYS A 109 2.56 -31.49 2.03
C LYS A 109 2.31 -31.68 3.52
N GLU A 110 2.92 -32.71 4.11
CA GLU A 110 2.75 -32.98 5.54
C GLU A 110 3.47 -31.91 6.36
N GLU A 111 4.70 -31.56 5.98
CA GLU A 111 5.48 -30.49 6.59
C GLU A 111 4.81 -29.13 6.41
N ALA A 112 4.27 -28.82 5.22
CA ALA A 112 3.50 -27.60 5.01
C ALA A 112 2.27 -27.55 5.92
N THR A 113 1.58 -28.68 6.11
CA THR A 113 0.40 -28.76 6.99
C THR A 113 0.78 -28.61 8.46
N LYS A 114 1.85 -29.26 8.93
CA LYS A 114 2.39 -29.12 10.29
C LYS A 114 2.81 -27.67 10.57
N LYS A 115 3.54 -27.06 9.62
CA LYS A 115 3.96 -25.66 9.69
C LYS A 115 2.76 -24.71 9.75
N ALA A 116 1.73 -24.92 8.93
CA ALA A 116 0.51 -24.12 8.96
C ALA A 116 -0.21 -24.22 10.32
N LYS A 117 -0.29 -25.42 10.92
CA LYS A 117 -0.84 -25.59 12.29
C LYS A 117 -0.08 -24.76 13.32
N HIS A 118 1.26 -24.79 13.31
CA HIS A 118 2.07 -24.00 14.23
C HIS A 118 1.89 -22.49 14.01
N LEU A 119 1.84 -22.03 12.76
CA LEU A 119 1.58 -20.62 12.43
C LEU A 119 0.20 -20.15 12.90
N VAL A 120 -0.82 -21.01 12.82
CA VAL A 120 -2.17 -20.74 13.34
C VAL A 120 -2.17 -20.72 14.86
N ALA A 121 -1.54 -21.71 15.51
CA ALA A 121 -1.42 -21.75 16.97
C ALA A 121 -0.73 -20.49 17.52
N ALA A 122 0.37 -20.06 16.91
CA ALA A 122 1.07 -18.84 17.30
C ALA A 122 0.18 -17.60 17.14
N ALA A 123 -0.58 -17.49 16.05
CA ALA A 123 -1.51 -16.38 15.84
C ALA A 123 -2.67 -16.37 16.85
N VAL A 124 -3.22 -17.53 17.17
CA VAL A 124 -4.25 -17.69 18.22
C VAL A 124 -3.68 -17.31 19.58
N GLN A 125 -2.47 -17.75 19.93
CA GLN A 125 -1.83 -17.33 21.18
C GLN A 125 -1.62 -15.82 21.23
N ARG A 126 -1.12 -15.21 20.16
CA ARG A 126 -0.89 -13.75 20.09
C ARG A 126 -2.19 -12.95 20.22
N VAL A 127 -3.26 -13.33 19.51
CA VAL A 127 -4.51 -12.56 19.49
C VAL A 127 -5.20 -12.52 20.86
N ASN A 128 -4.91 -13.49 21.74
CA ASN A 128 -5.39 -13.47 23.12
C ASN A 128 -4.90 -12.25 23.92
N HIS A 129 -3.75 -11.69 23.55
CA HIS A 129 -3.12 -10.55 24.22
C HIS A 129 -3.38 -9.22 23.50
N HIS A 130 -4.10 -9.24 22.37
CA HIS A 130 -4.45 -7.99 21.68
C HIS A 130 -5.37 -7.14 22.56
N GLN A 131 -5.14 -5.83 22.47
CA GLN A 131 -5.96 -4.81 23.10
C GLN A 131 -6.62 -3.97 22.01
N GLU A 132 -7.70 -3.31 22.37
CA GLU A 132 -8.35 -2.37 21.46
C GLU A 132 -7.42 -1.19 21.21
N LEU A 133 -7.22 -0.89 19.92
CA LEU A 133 -6.54 0.32 19.49
C LEU A 133 -7.47 1.11 18.60
N TYR A 134 -7.12 2.36 18.38
CA TYR A 134 -7.92 3.30 17.62
C TYR A 134 -7.01 4.09 16.70
N SER A 135 -7.41 4.20 15.43
CA SER A 135 -6.67 4.99 14.45
C SER A 135 -6.66 6.45 14.87
N ARG A 136 -5.48 7.07 14.85
CA ARG A 136 -5.33 8.50 15.08
C ARG A 136 -5.80 9.26 13.86
N LYS A 137 -6.51 10.38 14.08
CA LYS A 137 -6.86 11.33 13.02
C LYS A 137 -5.83 12.44 13.05
N GLU A 138 -5.18 12.67 11.92
CA GLU A 138 -4.18 13.72 11.75
C GLU A 138 -4.64 14.67 10.64
N LYS A 139 -4.23 15.93 10.73
CA LYS A 139 -4.45 16.89 9.64
C LYS A 139 -3.53 16.55 8.48
N VAL A 140 -4.01 16.70 7.26
CA VAL A 140 -3.21 16.49 6.05
C VAL A 140 -2.86 17.86 5.47
N HIS A 141 -1.56 18.12 5.30
CA HIS A 141 -1.09 19.29 4.58
C HIS A 141 -1.50 19.15 3.09
N PRO A 142 -2.16 20.16 2.50
CA PRO A 142 -2.75 20.03 1.17
C PRO A 142 -1.71 20.11 0.04
N ASP A 143 -0.58 20.79 0.25
CA ASP A 143 0.47 20.91 -0.76
C ASP A 143 1.10 19.55 -1.09
N VAL A 144 1.40 19.34 -2.36
CA VAL A 144 2.00 18.11 -2.87
C VAL A 144 3.40 18.37 -3.38
N MET A 145 4.34 17.45 -3.15
CA MET A 145 5.66 17.47 -3.78
C MET A 145 5.78 16.37 -4.82
N VAL A 146 6.27 16.72 -6.00
CA VAL A 146 6.62 15.80 -7.08
C VAL A 146 8.13 15.85 -7.28
N VAL A 147 8.78 14.68 -7.24
CA VAL A 147 10.24 14.57 -7.39
C VAL A 147 10.56 13.95 -8.74
N GLY A 148 11.20 14.73 -9.59
CA GLY A 148 11.51 14.42 -10.99
C GLY A 148 10.49 15.05 -11.94
N ALA A 149 10.96 15.89 -12.85
CA ALA A 149 10.16 16.58 -13.86
C ALA A 149 10.34 15.98 -15.26
N GLY A 150 10.38 14.65 -15.34
CA GLY A 150 10.13 13.93 -16.60
C GLY A 150 8.64 13.99 -16.97
N ILE A 151 8.25 13.37 -18.09
CA ILE A 151 6.85 13.39 -18.57
C ILE A 151 5.82 12.97 -17.51
N ALA A 152 6.16 11.97 -16.69
CA ALA A 152 5.29 11.49 -15.61
C ALA A 152 5.10 12.54 -14.50
N GLY A 153 6.18 13.17 -14.04
CA GLY A 153 6.12 14.19 -12.99
C GLY A 153 5.48 15.50 -13.47
N ILE A 154 5.76 15.89 -14.72
CA ILE A 154 5.09 17.02 -15.40
C ILE A 154 3.58 16.79 -15.43
N GLN A 155 3.13 15.62 -15.87
CA GLN A 155 1.71 15.31 -15.94
C GLN A 155 1.06 15.29 -14.55
N ALA A 156 1.69 14.62 -13.58
CA ALA A 156 1.20 14.57 -12.21
C ALA A 156 1.05 15.99 -11.61
N ALA A 157 2.07 16.85 -11.80
CA ALA A 157 2.03 18.22 -11.30
C ALA A 157 0.89 19.04 -11.92
N LEU A 158 0.68 18.93 -13.25
CA LEU A 158 -0.41 19.61 -13.94
C LEU A 158 -1.79 19.14 -13.46
N ASP A 159 -2.00 17.84 -13.29
CA ASP A 159 -3.29 17.29 -12.86
C ASP A 159 -3.63 17.68 -11.41
N ILE A 160 -2.62 17.70 -10.53
CA ILE A 160 -2.77 18.15 -9.14
C ILE A 160 -3.07 19.66 -9.09
N ALA A 161 -2.32 20.45 -9.86
CA ALA A 161 -2.52 21.90 -9.95
C ALA A 161 -3.91 22.26 -10.50
N LYS A 162 -4.37 21.56 -11.53
CA LYS A 162 -5.71 21.69 -12.12
C LYS A 162 -6.82 21.33 -11.12
N SER A 163 -6.52 20.45 -10.17
CA SER A 163 -7.42 20.09 -9.07
C SER A 163 -7.44 21.12 -7.93
N GLY A 164 -6.70 22.23 -8.07
CA GLY A 164 -6.68 23.36 -7.13
C GLY A 164 -5.65 23.24 -6.01
N PHE A 165 -4.73 22.27 -6.07
CA PHE A 165 -3.70 22.06 -5.06
C PHE A 165 -2.36 22.67 -5.50
N LYS A 166 -1.62 23.17 -4.52
CA LYS A 166 -0.26 23.67 -4.75
C LYS A 166 0.72 22.52 -4.90
N VAL A 167 1.62 22.62 -5.87
CA VAL A 167 2.62 21.59 -6.19
C VAL A 167 4.02 22.16 -6.09
N HIS A 168 4.91 21.42 -5.43
CA HIS A 168 6.35 21.65 -5.45
C HIS A 168 6.99 20.62 -6.38
N LEU A 169 7.41 21.04 -7.58
CA LEU A 169 8.01 20.14 -8.57
C LEU A 169 9.54 20.31 -8.54
N VAL A 170 10.25 19.28 -8.06
CA VAL A 170 11.71 19.30 -7.89
C VAL A 170 12.38 18.51 -9.03
N GLU A 171 13.31 19.14 -9.75
CA GLU A 171 14.09 18.50 -10.82
C GLU A 171 15.59 18.67 -10.59
N ARG A 172 16.32 17.55 -10.60
CA ARG A 172 17.77 17.52 -10.36
C ARG A 172 18.56 18.18 -11.49
N ALA A 173 18.10 18.07 -12.73
CA ALA A 173 18.76 18.63 -13.90
C ALA A 173 18.45 20.12 -14.06
N PRO A 174 19.27 20.87 -14.82
CA PRO A 174 19.00 22.26 -15.13
C PRO A 174 17.68 22.50 -15.89
N SER A 175 17.17 21.48 -16.58
CA SER A 175 15.95 21.51 -17.39
C SER A 175 15.02 20.33 -17.06
N ILE A 176 13.73 20.51 -17.33
CA ILE A 176 12.69 19.49 -17.22
C ILE A 176 12.55 18.71 -18.54
N GLY A 177 11.71 17.67 -18.57
CA GLY A 177 11.43 16.84 -19.75
C GLY A 177 11.95 15.41 -19.66
N GLY A 178 13.01 15.18 -18.86
CA GLY A 178 13.59 13.85 -18.64
C GLY A 178 14.09 13.20 -19.95
N HIS A 179 14.10 11.87 -20.00
CA HIS A 179 14.55 11.13 -21.19
C HIS A 179 13.67 11.39 -22.43
N MET A 180 12.39 11.73 -22.24
CA MET A 180 11.50 11.98 -23.36
C MET A 180 11.95 13.15 -24.23
N ALA A 181 12.56 14.18 -23.61
CA ALA A 181 13.11 15.32 -24.33
C ALA A 181 14.38 14.98 -25.15
N GLN A 182 14.94 13.78 -24.97
CA GLN A 182 16.11 13.29 -25.72
C GLN A 182 15.73 12.44 -26.93
N PHE A 183 14.47 11.99 -27.01
CA PHE A 183 14.00 11.18 -28.12
C PHE A 183 13.63 12.04 -29.32
N ASP A 184 13.87 11.51 -30.53
CA ASP A 184 13.36 12.10 -31.76
C ASP A 184 11.85 11.83 -31.88
N LYS A 185 11.46 10.54 -31.81
CA LYS A 185 10.07 10.08 -31.99
C LYS A 185 9.60 9.16 -30.87
N THR A 186 8.28 9.06 -30.70
CA THR A 186 7.64 8.17 -29.73
C THR A 186 6.77 7.13 -30.42
N PHE A 187 7.03 5.84 -30.19
CA PHE A 187 6.14 4.77 -30.61
C PHE A 187 4.83 4.79 -29.78
N PRO A 188 3.70 4.28 -30.30
CA PRO A 188 3.54 3.67 -31.62
C PRO A 188 3.23 4.68 -32.75
N THR A 189 2.89 5.93 -32.43
CA THR A 189 2.43 6.92 -33.43
C THR A 189 3.56 7.50 -34.27
N LEU A 190 4.81 7.37 -33.81
CA LEU A 190 6.00 7.98 -34.42
C LEU A 190 5.93 9.51 -34.48
N ASP A 191 5.14 10.11 -33.59
CA ASP A 191 5.12 11.56 -33.37
C ASP A 191 6.49 12.03 -32.87
N CYS A 192 6.85 13.26 -33.22
CA CYS A 192 8.03 13.91 -32.65
C CYS A 192 7.84 14.08 -31.14
N ALA A 193 8.81 13.63 -30.33
CA ALA A 193 8.71 13.67 -28.88
C ALA A 193 8.63 15.11 -28.35
N ALA A 194 9.32 16.05 -29.01
CA ALA A 194 9.27 17.46 -28.67
C ALA A 194 7.86 18.05 -28.90
N CYS A 195 7.14 17.63 -29.94
CA CYS A 195 5.80 18.15 -30.26
C CYS A 195 4.78 17.86 -29.14
N ILE A 196 4.97 16.76 -28.40
CA ILE A 196 4.05 16.37 -27.32
C ILE A 196 4.56 16.73 -25.92
N SER A 197 5.87 16.81 -25.72
CA SER A 197 6.47 17.11 -24.40
C SER A 197 6.64 18.61 -24.16
N THR A 198 7.06 19.39 -25.17
CA THR A 198 7.34 20.83 -25.04
C THR A 198 6.12 21.63 -24.59
N PRO A 199 4.90 21.43 -25.14
CA PRO A 199 3.72 22.15 -24.67
C PRO A 199 3.45 21.91 -23.17
N LYS A 200 3.71 20.69 -22.67
CA LYS A 200 3.53 20.36 -21.25
C LYS A 200 4.62 20.97 -20.37
N MET A 201 5.86 21.02 -20.87
CA MET A 201 6.96 21.71 -20.19
C MET A 201 6.66 23.20 -20.01
N VAL A 202 6.11 23.85 -21.05
CA VAL A 202 5.66 25.25 -21.00
C VAL A 202 4.47 25.43 -20.06
N ALA A 203 3.48 24.52 -20.12
CA ALA A 203 2.33 24.59 -19.22
C ALA A 203 2.75 24.53 -17.75
N VAL A 204 3.69 23.65 -17.39
CA VAL A 204 4.22 23.56 -16.03
C VAL A 204 4.94 24.83 -15.60
N SER A 205 5.73 25.45 -16.48
CA SER A 205 6.48 26.66 -16.11
C SER A 205 5.60 27.91 -15.96
N GLN A 206 4.40 27.90 -16.56
CA GLN A 206 3.45 29.02 -16.50
C GLN A 206 2.33 28.83 -15.46
N GLU A 207 2.17 27.63 -14.92
CA GLU A 207 1.12 27.32 -13.94
C GLU A 207 1.45 27.92 -12.56
N ARG A 208 0.57 28.80 -12.07
CA ARG A 208 0.77 29.55 -10.82
C ARG A 208 0.73 28.65 -9.58
N ASN A 209 0.02 27.54 -9.65
CA ASN A 209 -0.05 26.57 -8.57
C ASN A 209 1.16 25.63 -8.51
N ILE A 210 2.09 25.70 -9.48
CA ILE A 210 3.30 24.89 -9.51
C ILE A 210 4.52 25.74 -9.17
N ASN A 211 5.14 25.44 -8.04
CA ASN A 211 6.48 25.91 -7.71
C ASN A 211 7.52 24.96 -8.34
N LEU A 212 8.01 25.33 -9.52
CA LEU A 212 9.05 24.58 -10.24
C LEU A 212 10.45 24.92 -9.72
N MET A 213 11.15 23.92 -9.20
CA MET A 213 12.52 24.00 -8.70
C MET A 213 13.43 23.12 -9.55
N THR A 214 13.96 23.68 -10.63
CA THR A 214 15.00 23.03 -11.45
C THR A 214 16.37 23.13 -10.79
N TYR A 215 17.29 22.28 -11.22
CA TYR A 215 18.63 22.16 -10.65
C TYR A 215 18.63 22.00 -9.12
N SER A 216 17.63 21.28 -8.61
CA SER A 216 17.35 21.12 -7.19
C SER A 216 17.14 19.65 -6.83
N GLU A 217 17.57 19.25 -5.64
CA GLU A 217 17.50 17.86 -5.19
C GLU A 217 16.87 17.76 -3.81
N VAL A 218 16.00 16.78 -3.61
CA VAL A 218 15.51 16.43 -2.28
C VAL A 218 16.62 15.72 -1.52
N THR A 219 17.03 16.26 -0.37
CA THR A 219 18.14 15.71 0.42
C THR A 219 17.69 15.02 1.70
N ASP A 220 16.50 15.33 2.21
CA ASP A 220 15.95 14.73 3.44
C ASP A 220 14.42 14.77 3.42
N VAL A 221 13.78 13.70 3.87
CA VAL A 221 12.32 13.58 4.01
C VAL A 221 12.01 13.01 5.39
N LYS A 222 11.32 13.79 6.21
CA LYS A 222 10.90 13.41 7.56
C LYS A 222 9.37 13.46 7.67
N GLY A 223 8.85 12.77 8.68
CA GLY A 223 7.43 12.74 9.00
C GLY A 223 6.71 11.51 8.45
N PHE A 224 5.41 11.66 8.21
CA PHE A 224 4.51 10.57 7.82
C PHE A 224 3.43 11.08 6.88
N ILE A 225 2.56 10.19 6.39
CA ILE A 225 1.51 10.52 5.43
C ILE A 225 0.72 11.77 5.85
N GLY A 226 0.73 12.78 4.97
CA GLY A 226 0.06 14.07 5.17
C GLY A 226 0.83 15.10 6.01
N ASN A 227 1.93 14.73 6.67
CA ASN A 227 2.74 15.63 7.51
C ASN A 227 4.23 15.41 7.22
N TYR A 228 4.64 15.73 5.99
CA TYR A 228 6.03 15.63 5.59
C TYR A 228 6.76 16.96 5.77
N THR A 229 7.99 16.89 6.26
CA THR A 229 8.96 17.99 6.17
C THR A 229 10.06 17.55 5.22
N VAL A 230 10.23 18.29 4.12
CA VAL A 230 11.17 17.95 3.06
C VAL A 230 12.22 19.04 2.92
N THR A 231 13.49 18.65 2.91
CA THR A 231 14.61 19.56 2.64
C THR A 231 15.00 19.46 1.18
N VAL A 232 15.03 20.60 0.49
CA VAL A 232 15.43 20.70 -0.92
C VAL A 232 16.69 21.55 -1.03
N LYS A 233 17.74 20.98 -1.62
CA LYS A 233 18.97 21.69 -1.95
C LYS A 233 18.87 22.25 -3.37
N LYS A 234 18.70 23.56 -3.49
CA LYS A 234 18.84 24.27 -4.77
C LYS A 234 20.33 24.45 -5.09
N LYS A 235 20.81 23.86 -6.18
CA LYS A 235 22.23 23.94 -6.56
C LYS A 235 22.52 25.33 -7.16
N PRO A 236 23.71 25.90 -6.91
CA PRO A 236 24.07 27.20 -7.48
C PRO A 236 24.26 27.06 -8.99
N ARG A 237 23.46 27.79 -9.78
CA ARG A 237 23.68 27.91 -11.23
C ARG A 237 24.85 28.82 -11.57
N TYR A 238 25.35 29.58 -10.59
CA TYR A 238 26.33 30.66 -10.75
C TYR A 238 25.91 31.73 -11.78
N ILE A 239 24.61 31.86 -12.01
CA ILE A 239 23.96 32.82 -12.89
C ILE A 239 22.76 33.40 -12.14
N ASN A 240 22.53 34.69 -12.22
CA ASN A 240 21.32 35.30 -11.69
C ASN A 240 20.13 34.98 -12.62
N GLU A 241 19.28 34.02 -12.21
CA GLU A 241 18.13 33.54 -12.98
C GLU A 241 17.14 34.65 -13.35
N ASN A 242 17.06 35.73 -12.56
CA ASN A 242 16.15 36.85 -12.83
C ASN A 242 16.67 37.79 -13.94
N LEU A 243 17.98 37.76 -14.23
CA LEU A 243 18.62 38.58 -15.26
C LEU A 243 18.96 37.78 -16.52
N CYS A 244 19.01 36.45 -16.43
CA CYS A 244 19.34 35.58 -17.54
C CYS A 244 18.22 35.60 -18.60
N THR A 245 18.55 35.97 -19.83
CA THR A 245 17.61 35.97 -20.97
C THR A 245 17.64 34.69 -21.78
N GLY A 246 18.59 33.78 -21.51
CA GLY A 246 18.76 32.53 -22.26
C GLY A 246 19.28 32.70 -23.69
N CYS A 247 19.97 33.80 -24.01
CA CYS A 247 20.43 34.11 -25.37
C CYS A 247 21.54 33.20 -25.93
N GLY A 248 22.30 32.51 -25.07
CA GLY A 248 23.36 31.58 -25.48
C GLY A 248 24.67 32.20 -25.97
N LEU A 249 24.93 33.48 -25.66
CA LEU A 249 26.15 34.20 -26.11
C LEU A 249 27.37 34.03 -25.18
N CYS A 250 27.16 33.60 -23.94
CA CYS A 250 28.18 33.49 -22.89
C CYS A 250 28.86 32.12 -22.82
#